data_AF-A0A366K2W2-F1
#
_entry.id   AF-A0A366K2W2-F1
#
_cell.length_a   1.000
_cell.length_b   1.000
_cell.length_c   1.000
_cell.angle_alpha   90.00
_cell.angle_beta   90.00
_cell.angle_gamma   90.00
#
_symmetry.space_group_name_H-M   'P 1'
#
loop_
_entity.id
_entity.type
_entity.pdbx_description
1 polymer ?
#
loop_
_entity_poly.entity_id
_entity_poly.type
_entity_poly.pdbx_seq_one_letter_code
_entity_poly.pdbx_strand_id
1 'polypeptide(L)'
;MYYSYNPYVHSFNNCHVNHQASLSNHFKRARVSFSKEEAAAIALLSGIDFTKSKFDLNEFWMGVNVELEHGKQSSRTDVTGDDPLLTGKIALAHLNEFPDYYQRLKVLEADAKAYWNK
;
A
#
# COMPACT_ATOMS: atom_id res chain seq x y z
N MET A 1 -23.16 24.63 32.02
CA MET A 1 -23.10 24.27 30.58
C MET A 1 -22.00 23.24 30.40
N TYR A 2 -22.28 22.20 29.62
CA TYR A 2 -21.58 20.92 29.59
C TYR A 2 -20.10 20.99 29.18
N TYR A 3 -19.27 20.19 29.85
CA TYR A 3 -17.89 19.85 29.45
C TYR A 3 -17.93 18.92 28.22
N SER A 4 -17.21 19.25 27.14
CA SER A 4 -16.87 18.29 26.08
C SER A 4 -15.41 17.90 26.15
N TYR A 5 -15.21 16.63 26.44
CA TYR A 5 -13.96 15.86 26.47
C TYR A 5 -13.28 15.83 25.10
N ASN A 6 -11.99 16.14 25.02
CA ASN A 6 -11.14 16.02 23.82
C ASN A 6 -10.16 14.84 24.01
N PRO A 7 -10.34 13.69 23.33
CA PRO A 7 -9.58 12.48 23.64
C PRO A 7 -8.23 12.32 22.91
N TYR A 8 -7.68 13.34 22.24
CA TYR A 8 -6.47 13.17 21.41
C TYR A 8 -5.21 13.94 21.85
N VAL A 9 -5.13 14.36 23.11
CA VAL A 9 -3.99 15.16 23.61
C VAL A 9 -3.36 14.65 24.90
N HIS A 10 -2.81 13.43 24.90
CA HIS A 10 -1.79 12.95 25.86
C HIS A 10 -1.07 11.77 25.18
N SER A 11 0.25 11.60 25.12
CA SER A 11 1.38 12.07 25.91
C SER A 11 2.66 11.79 25.10
N PHE A 12 3.46 12.81 24.80
CA PHE A 12 4.88 12.61 24.45
C PHE A 12 5.63 12.59 25.78
N ASN A 13 6.12 11.40 26.18
CA ASN A 13 7.32 11.20 27.01
C ASN A 13 7.38 9.73 27.45
N ASN A 14 8.25 8.93 26.83
CA ASN A 14 9.19 8.12 27.59
C ASN A 14 10.31 7.59 26.69
N CYS A 15 11.42 8.33 26.70
CA CYS A 15 12.73 7.86 26.29
C CYS A 15 13.27 6.94 27.39
N HIS A 16 13.30 5.63 27.12
CA HIS A 16 14.33 4.65 27.50
C HIS A 16 13.75 3.26 27.30
N VAL A 17 14.13 2.60 26.20
CA VAL A 17 13.93 1.15 26.07
C VAL A 17 15.16 0.52 25.41
N ASN A 18 15.94 -0.14 26.27
CA ASN A 18 16.67 -1.39 26.08
C ASN A 18 17.29 -1.63 24.70
N HIS A 19 18.59 -1.35 24.63
CA HIS A 19 19.50 -1.80 23.59
C HIS A 19 19.79 -3.31 23.72
N GLN A 20 18.76 -4.17 23.62
CA GLN A 20 18.91 -5.63 23.52
C GLN A 20 17.58 -6.36 23.22
N ALA A 21 16.91 -6.01 22.13
CA ALA A 21 15.91 -6.90 21.52
C ALA A 21 15.59 -6.47 20.09
N SER A 22 16.33 -6.99 19.10
CA SER A 22 15.79 -7.28 17.76
C SER A 22 16.90 -7.80 16.83
N LEU A 23 17.34 -9.04 17.07
CA LEU A 23 17.84 -9.91 16.00
C LEU A 23 16.80 -10.98 15.64
N SER A 24 15.52 -10.65 15.74
CA SER A 24 14.42 -11.58 15.49
C SER A 24 13.29 -10.88 14.73
N ASN A 25 13.49 -10.61 13.44
CA ASN A 25 12.38 -10.21 12.57
C ASN A 25 12.62 -10.52 11.08
N HIS A 26 13.28 -11.64 10.78
CA HIS A 26 13.64 -11.93 9.39
C HIS A 26 12.64 -12.75 8.57
N PHE A 27 11.44 -13.07 9.09
CA PHE A 27 10.38 -13.71 8.28
C PHE A 27 8.97 -13.33 8.78
N LYS A 28 8.56 -12.07 8.63
CA LYS A 28 7.12 -11.79 8.53
C LYS A 28 6.65 -12.40 7.20
N ARG A 29 5.58 -13.21 7.23
CA ARG A 29 4.97 -13.79 6.02
C ARG A 29 4.69 -12.67 5.01
N ALA A 30 4.87 -13.01 3.73
CA ALA A 30 4.54 -12.10 2.63
C ALA A 30 3.08 -11.66 2.76
N ARG A 31 2.87 -10.36 2.60
CA ARG A 31 1.54 -9.78 2.59
C ARG A 31 0.81 -10.22 1.34
N VAL A 32 -0.42 -10.70 1.49
CA VAL A 32 -1.22 -11.23 0.37
C VAL A 32 -2.14 -10.17 -0.23
N SER A 33 -2.66 -9.25 0.58
CA SER A 33 -3.54 -8.19 0.11
C SER A 33 -3.61 -6.99 1.06
N PHE A 34 -4.14 -5.89 0.57
CA PHE A 34 -4.63 -4.75 1.34
C PHE A 34 -6.17 -4.69 1.27
N SER A 35 -6.81 -4.41 2.40
CA SER A 35 -8.23 -4.05 2.42
C SER A 35 -8.46 -2.68 1.77
N LYS A 36 -9.70 -2.33 1.46
CA LYS A 36 -10.03 -0.99 0.94
C LYS A 36 -9.75 0.10 1.97
N GLU A 37 -9.96 -0.19 3.24
CA GLU A 37 -9.67 0.72 4.36
C GLU A 37 -8.16 0.97 4.49
N GLU A 38 -7.35 -0.08 4.31
CA GLU A 38 -5.89 0.06 4.29
C GLU A 38 -5.43 0.86 3.06
N ALA A 39 -5.99 0.59 1.88
CA ALA A 39 -5.70 1.40 0.69
C ALA A 39 -6.10 2.88 0.89
N ALA A 40 -7.23 3.16 1.54
CA ALA A 40 -7.63 4.51 1.88
C ALA A 40 -6.65 5.18 2.86
N ALA A 41 -6.16 4.44 3.86
CA ALA A 41 -5.15 4.93 4.79
C ALA A 41 -3.81 5.20 4.08
N ILE A 42 -3.37 4.32 3.19
CA ILE A 42 -2.16 4.51 2.36
C ILE A 42 -2.33 5.75 1.47
N ALA A 43 -3.47 5.91 0.81
CA ALA A 43 -3.77 7.05 -0.04
C ALA A 43 -3.72 8.38 0.74
N LEU A 44 -4.32 8.40 1.94
CA LEU A 44 -4.29 9.54 2.85
C LEU A 44 -2.86 9.90 3.25
N LEU A 45 -2.07 8.90 3.69
CA LEU A 45 -0.67 9.10 4.08
C LEU A 45 0.23 9.49 2.90
N SER A 46 -0.15 9.10 1.68
CA SER A 46 0.53 9.47 0.44
C SER A 46 0.12 10.84 -0.11
N GLY A 47 -0.83 11.53 0.55
CA GLY A 47 -1.30 12.86 0.14
C GLY A 47 -2.20 12.86 -1.09
N ILE A 48 -2.85 11.74 -1.41
CA ILE A 48 -3.77 11.64 -2.54
C ILE A 48 -5.08 12.33 -2.18
N ASP A 49 -5.47 13.31 -2.98
CA ASP A 49 -6.78 13.96 -2.91
C ASP A 49 -7.67 13.44 -4.05
N PHE A 50 -8.60 12.53 -3.73
CA PHE A 50 -9.50 11.93 -4.72
C PHE A 50 -10.49 12.92 -5.35
N THR A 51 -10.65 14.12 -4.78
CA THR A 51 -11.46 15.19 -5.39
C THR A 51 -10.71 15.92 -6.52
N LYS A 52 -9.38 15.77 -6.56
CA LYS A 52 -8.49 16.40 -7.55
C LYS A 52 -7.82 15.39 -8.49
N SER A 53 -7.76 14.11 -8.12
CA SER A 53 -7.22 13.05 -8.97
C SER A 53 -8.16 12.71 -10.13
N LYS A 54 -7.60 12.08 -11.16
CA LYS A 54 -8.37 11.55 -12.30
C LYS A 54 -8.82 10.11 -12.10
N PHE A 55 -8.35 9.47 -11.03
CA PHE A 55 -8.65 8.09 -10.64
C PHE A 55 -9.34 8.09 -9.27
N ASP A 56 -10.01 6.98 -8.91
CA ASP A 56 -10.72 6.83 -7.64
C ASP A 56 -10.01 5.89 -6.66
N LEU A 57 -10.60 5.70 -5.48
CA LEU A 57 -10.07 4.76 -4.49
C LEU A 57 -10.05 3.31 -4.98
N ASN A 58 -10.93 2.91 -5.91
CA ASN A 58 -10.94 1.54 -6.42
C ASN A 58 -9.72 1.27 -7.30
N GLU A 59 -9.37 2.20 -8.19
CA GLU A 59 -8.15 2.11 -8.99
C GLU A 59 -6.91 2.06 -8.10
N PHE A 60 -6.84 2.92 -7.08
CA PHE A 60 -5.71 2.90 -6.13
C PHE A 60 -5.66 1.59 -5.33
N TRP A 61 -6.81 1.09 -4.86
CA TRP A 61 -6.91 -0.17 -4.13
C TRP A 61 -6.51 -1.37 -5.00
N MET A 62 -6.93 -1.39 -6.27
CA MET A 62 -6.46 -2.39 -7.24
C MET A 62 -4.95 -2.31 -7.39
N GLY A 63 -4.42 -1.10 -7.52
CA GLY A 63 -3.00 -0.86 -7.67
C GLY A 63 -2.16 -1.37 -6.53
N VAL A 64 -2.43 -0.95 -5.29
CA VAL A 64 -1.63 -1.40 -4.14
C VAL A 64 -1.67 -2.91 -3.92
N ASN A 65 -2.70 -3.60 -4.41
CA ASN A 65 -2.77 -5.07 -4.37
C ASN A 65 -1.96 -5.72 -5.49
N VAL A 66 -1.95 -5.16 -6.70
CA VAL A 66 -1.10 -5.61 -7.81
C VAL A 66 0.38 -5.38 -7.47
N GLU A 67 0.73 -4.21 -6.94
CA GLU A 67 2.12 -3.85 -6.64
C GLU A 67 2.74 -4.64 -5.47
N LEU A 68 1.97 -5.50 -4.78
CA LEU A 68 2.55 -6.50 -3.86
C LEU A 68 3.44 -7.52 -4.59
N GLU A 69 3.33 -7.62 -5.92
CA GLU A 69 4.27 -8.36 -6.77
C GLU A 69 5.71 -7.84 -6.66
N HIS A 70 5.90 -6.57 -6.27
CA HIS A 70 7.20 -5.95 -5.98
C HIS A 70 7.62 -6.04 -4.50
N GLY A 71 6.88 -6.82 -3.71
CA GLY A 71 7.16 -7.09 -2.31
C GLY A 71 7.73 -8.49 -2.06
N LYS A 72 7.53 -8.98 -0.83
CA LYS A 72 8.08 -10.26 -0.36
C LYS A 72 7.52 -11.47 -1.10
N GLN A 73 6.42 -11.33 -1.85
CA GLN A 73 5.89 -12.39 -2.71
C GLN A 73 6.91 -12.80 -3.79
N SER A 74 7.71 -11.84 -4.26
CA SER A 74 8.71 -12.03 -5.31
C SER A 74 10.11 -11.76 -4.77
N SER A 75 10.63 -12.62 -3.89
CA SER A 75 11.89 -12.41 -3.16
C SER A 75 13.11 -12.03 -4.03
N ARG A 76 13.15 -12.47 -5.28
CA ARG A 76 14.22 -12.12 -6.24
C ARG A 76 14.15 -10.70 -6.78
N THR A 77 12.98 -10.08 -6.73
CA THR A 77 12.68 -8.74 -7.26
C THR A 77 11.98 -7.88 -6.21
N ASP A 78 12.12 -8.24 -4.92
CA ASP A 78 11.55 -7.50 -3.80
C ASP A 78 12.28 -6.17 -3.64
N VAL A 79 11.53 -5.09 -3.83
CA VAL A 79 12.03 -3.71 -3.68
C VAL A 79 11.21 -2.90 -2.67
N THR A 80 10.09 -3.44 -2.19
CA THR A 80 9.20 -2.75 -1.24
C THR A 80 9.22 -3.38 0.15
N GLY A 81 9.57 -4.65 0.29
CA GLY A 81 9.49 -5.40 1.53
C GLY A 81 8.06 -5.51 2.09
N ASP A 82 7.04 -5.38 1.23
CA ASP A 82 5.62 -5.19 1.58
C ASP A 82 5.33 -3.90 2.37
N ASP A 83 6.23 -2.90 2.32
CA ASP A 83 5.97 -1.61 2.95
C ASP A 83 4.77 -0.91 2.27
N PRO A 84 3.69 -0.60 3.01
CA PRO A 84 2.47 -0.06 2.41
C PRO A 84 2.68 1.26 1.66
N LEU A 85 3.59 2.12 2.11
CA LEU A 85 3.84 3.41 1.50
C LEU A 85 4.74 3.30 0.26
N LEU A 86 5.72 2.40 0.27
CA LEU A 86 6.52 2.10 -0.92
C LEU A 86 5.66 1.45 -2.01
N THR A 87 4.86 0.45 -1.66
CA THR A 87 3.90 -0.17 -2.59
C THR A 87 2.89 0.86 -3.11
N GLY A 88 2.35 1.72 -2.23
CA GLY A 88 1.46 2.81 -2.61
C GLY A 88 2.05 3.81 -3.61
N LYS A 89 3.36 4.12 -3.50
CA LYS A 89 4.04 5.04 -4.42
C LYS A 89 4.18 4.47 -5.83
N ILE A 90 4.42 3.17 -5.96
CA ILE A 90 4.46 2.51 -7.28
C ILE A 90 3.06 2.59 -7.90
N ALA A 91 2.03 2.28 -7.13
CA ALA A 91 0.65 2.36 -7.61
C ALA A 91 0.25 3.77 -8.06
N LEU A 92 0.64 4.78 -7.27
CA LEU A 92 0.42 6.18 -7.61
C LEU A 92 1.17 6.61 -8.87
N ALA A 93 2.40 6.12 -9.10
CA ALA A 93 3.17 6.45 -10.30
C ALA A 93 2.42 6.01 -11.56
N HIS A 94 1.92 4.78 -11.59
CA HIS A 94 1.16 4.25 -12.72
C HIS A 94 -0.18 4.95 -12.96
N LEU A 95 -0.90 5.28 -11.89
CA LEU A 95 -2.16 6.03 -11.98
C LEU A 95 -1.97 7.48 -12.43
N ASN A 96 -0.77 8.04 -12.28
CA ASN A 96 -0.41 9.34 -12.85
C ASN A 96 -0.08 9.26 -14.35
N GLU A 97 0.32 8.08 -14.87
CA GLU A 97 0.48 7.85 -16.30
C GLU A 97 -0.88 7.74 -16.99
N PHE A 98 -1.74 6.87 -16.47
CA PHE A 98 -3.11 6.67 -16.96
C PHE A 98 -4.09 6.43 -15.80
N PRO A 99 -5.23 7.14 -15.73
CA PRO A 99 -6.14 7.00 -14.59
C PRO A 99 -6.84 5.64 -14.46
N ASP A 100 -6.85 4.84 -15.53
CA ASP A 100 -7.46 3.50 -15.61
C ASP A 100 -6.38 2.39 -15.78
N TYR A 101 -5.15 2.66 -15.33
CA TYR A 101 -3.99 1.78 -15.54
C TYR A 101 -4.26 0.33 -15.16
N TYR A 102 -4.84 0.09 -13.97
CA TYR A 102 -5.00 -1.27 -13.46
C TYR A 102 -6.13 -2.05 -14.14
N GLN A 103 -7.13 -1.37 -14.68
CA GLN A 103 -8.11 -2.00 -15.56
C GLN A 103 -7.44 -2.48 -16.86
N ARG A 104 -6.59 -1.65 -17.47
CA ARG A 104 -5.86 -2.01 -18.70
C ARG A 104 -4.86 -3.13 -18.45
N LEU A 105 -4.10 -3.05 -17.36
CA LEU A 105 -3.13 -4.07 -16.97
C LEU A 105 -3.79 -5.43 -16.80
N LYS A 106 -4.96 -5.47 -16.12
CA LYS A 106 -5.72 -6.72 -15.93
C LYS A 106 -6.07 -7.41 -17.25
N VAL A 107 -6.44 -6.65 -18.29
CA VAL A 107 -6.72 -7.20 -19.63
C VAL A 107 -5.44 -7.70 -20.28
N LEU A 108 -4.37 -6.89 -20.28
CA LEU A 108 -3.07 -7.23 -20.85
C LEU A 108 -2.50 -8.52 -20.25
N GLU A 109 -2.55 -8.65 -18.92
CA GLU A 109 -2.06 -9.84 -18.24
C GLU A 109 -2.90 -11.09 -18.54
N ALA A 110 -4.22 -10.96 -18.64
CA ALA A 110 -5.09 -12.07 -18.98
C ALA A 110 -4.76 -12.61 -20.37
N ASP A 111 -4.56 -11.72 -21.35
CA ASP A 111 -4.15 -12.08 -22.70
C ASP A 111 -2.77 -12.73 -22.72
N ALA A 112 -1.80 -12.17 -21.98
CA ALA A 112 -0.46 -12.74 -21.87
C ALA A 112 -0.48 -14.13 -21.22
N LYS A 113 -1.21 -14.31 -20.11
CA LYS A 113 -1.39 -15.61 -19.43
C LYS A 113 -2.03 -16.63 -20.38
N ALA A 114 -3.04 -16.24 -21.16
CA ALA A 114 -3.68 -17.12 -22.14
C ALA A 114 -2.75 -17.50 -23.31
N TYR A 115 -1.83 -16.62 -23.70
CA TYR A 115 -0.86 -16.89 -24.76
C TYR A 115 0.23 -17.86 -24.30
N TRP A 116 0.83 -17.63 -23.13
CA TRP A 116 1.99 -18.39 -22.64
C TRP A 116 1.65 -19.69 -21.90
N ASN A 117 0.38 -19.91 -21.50
CA ASN A 117 -0.08 -21.17 -20.88
C ASN A 117 -0.56 -22.21 -21.91
N LYS A 118 -0.24 -22.02 -23.20
CA LYS A 118 -0.46 -23.00 -24.27
C LYS A 118 0.74 -23.92 -24.40
#